data_AF-A0A1Y1YMT9-F1
#
_entry.id   AF-A0A1Y1YMT9-F1
#
_cell.length_a   1.000
_cell.length_b   1.000
_cell.length_c   1.000
_cell.angle_alpha   90.00
_cell.angle_beta   90.00
_cell.angle_gamma   90.00
#
_symmetry.space_group_name_H-M   'P 1'
#
loop_
_entity.id
_entity.type
_entity.pdbx_description
1 polymer ?
#
loop_
_entity_poly.entity_id
_entity_poly.type
_entity_poly.pdbx_seq_one_letter_code
_entity_poly.pdbx_strand_id
1 'polypeptide(L)' 'MLKTPNRRLTYKERVKIHTLAEIRWSQTAISYHLGILPRTVLNCLRSPVTPTKPTGRKPILNTPLRNLLVRHATKNVKQR' A
#
# COMPACT_ATOMS: atom_id res chain seq x y z
N MET A 1 -23.98 -1.42 -11.34
CA MET A 1 -23.13 -0.48 -10.57
C MET A 1 -21.76 -1.09 -10.38
N LEU A 2 -20.69 -0.38 -10.75
CA LEU A 2 -19.30 -0.81 -10.50
C LEU A 2 -19.07 -0.81 -8.98
N LYS A 3 -18.82 -1.98 -8.39
CA LYS A 3 -18.54 -2.12 -6.96
C LYS A 3 -17.02 -2.05 -6.78
N THR A 4 -16.48 -0.87 -6.50
CA THR A 4 -15.08 -0.82 -6.06
C THR A 4 -15.00 -1.54 -4.72
N PRO A 5 -14.14 -2.56 -4.60
CA PRO A 5 -14.06 -3.33 -3.39
C PRO A 5 -13.54 -2.42 -2.27
N ASN A 6 -14.07 -2.55 -1.05
CA ASN A 6 -13.66 -1.75 0.11
C ASN A 6 -12.31 -2.25 0.68
N ARG A 7 -11.39 -2.58 -0.23
CA ARG A 7 -10.04 -3.12 0.01
C ARG A 7 -9.09 -2.56 -1.04
N ARG A 8 -7.79 -2.70 -0.80
CA ARG A 8 -6.76 -2.38 -1.79
C ARG A 8 -6.85 -3.32 -3.00
N LEU A 9 -6.42 -2.82 -4.15
CA LEU A 9 -6.20 -3.65 -5.33
C LEU A 9 -5.11 -4.68 -5.02
N THR A 10 -5.38 -5.93 -5.39
CA THR A 10 -4.39 -7.01 -5.36
C THR A 10 -3.32 -6.76 -6.42
N TYR A 11 -2.16 -7.40 -6.26
CA TYR A 11 -1.10 -7.36 -7.26
C TYR A 11 -1.61 -7.75 -8.66
N LYS A 12 -2.38 -8.85 -8.77
CA LYS A 12 -2.93 -9.33 -10.05
C LYS A 12 -3.86 -8.31 -10.71
N GLU A 13 -4.72 -7.64 -9.95
CA GLU A 13 -5.61 -6.59 -10.47
C GLU A 13 -4.81 -5.41 -11.00
N ARG A 14 -3.75 -5.00 -10.30
CA ARG A 14 -2.87 -3.90 -10.74
C ARG A 14 -2.13 -4.25 -12.02
N VAL A 15 -1.56 -5.45 -12.10
CA VAL A 15 -0.89 -5.93 -13.31
C VAL A 15 -1.84 -5.87 -14.50
N LYS A 16 -3.08 -6.40 -14.36
CA LYS A 16 -4.10 -6.32 -15.41
C LYS A 16 -4.41 -4.89 -15.86
N ILE A 17 -4.50 -3.95 -14.93
CA ILE A 17 -4.71 -2.53 -15.24
C ILE A 17 -3.54 -1.98 -16.08
N HIS A 18 -2.30 -2.24 -15.66
CA HIS A 18 -1.13 -1.76 -16.38
C HIS A 18 -0.99 -2.40 -17.76
N THR A 19 -1.19 -3.71 -17.89
CA THR A 19 -1.12 -4.41 -19.18
C THR A 19 -2.17 -3.90 -20.17
N LEU A 20 -3.41 -3.65 -19.72
CA LEU A 20 -4.46 -3.11 -20.60
C LEU A 20 -4.14 -1.67 -21.01
N ALA A 21 -3.58 -0.86 -20.11
CA ALA A 21 -3.16 0.50 -20.43
C ALA A 21 -1.99 0.53 -21.42
N GLU A 22 -1.05 -0.41 -21.35
CA GLU A 22 0.05 -0.56 -22.31
C GLU A 22 -0.47 -0.85 -23.73
N ILE A 23 -1.53 -1.66 -23.84
CA ILE A 23 -2.24 -1.95 -25.10
C ILE A 23 -3.19 -0.79 -25.49
N ARG A 24 -3.04 0.39 -24.89
CA ARG A 24 -3.78 1.63 -25.21
C ARG A 24 -5.29 1.58 -24.95
N TRP A 25 -5.75 0.71 -24.05
CA TRP A 25 -7.15 0.74 -23.65
C TRP A 25 -7.49 2.04 -22.92
N SER A 26 -8.70 2.56 -23.15
CA SER A 26 -9.20 3.72 -22.42
C SER A 26 -9.48 3.36 -20.97
N GLN A 27 -9.32 4.33 -20.06
CA GLN A 27 -9.57 4.12 -18.63
C GLN A 27 -11.01 3.67 -18.35
N THR A 28 -11.96 4.17 -19.13
CA THR A 28 -13.38 3.75 -19.07
C THR A 28 -13.52 2.28 -19.47
N ALA A 29 -12.92 1.85 -20.58
CA ALA A 29 -12.96 0.44 -21.00
C ALA A 29 -12.34 -0.49 -19.95
N ILE A 30 -11.19 -0.13 -19.38
CA ILE A 30 -10.53 -0.89 -18.31
C ILE A 30 -11.44 -0.98 -17.08
N SER A 31 -12.06 0.13 -16.70
CA SER A 31 -12.98 0.22 -15.57
C SER A 31 -14.19 -0.71 -15.74
N TYR A 32 -14.83 -0.67 -16.90
CA TYR A 32 -15.96 -1.57 -17.23
C TYR A 32 -15.53 -3.03 -17.25
N HIS A 33 -14.39 -3.33 -17.89
CA HIS A 33 -13.91 -4.71 -18.04
C HIS A 33 -13.54 -5.35 -16.70
N LEU A 34 -12.90 -4.59 -15.80
CA LEU A 34 -12.45 -5.11 -14.51
C LEU A 34 -13.45 -4.91 -13.36
N GLY A 35 -14.54 -4.17 -13.58
CA GLY A 35 -15.51 -3.86 -12.52
C GLY A 35 -14.98 -2.88 -11.47
N ILE A 36 -13.90 -2.14 -11.77
CA ILE A 36 -13.19 -1.25 -10.84
C ILE A 36 -13.57 0.20 -11.15
N LEU A 37 -13.71 1.04 -10.13
CA LEU A 37 -14.04 2.46 -10.34
C LEU A 37 -13.00 3.18 -11.21
N PRO A 38 -13.41 4.07 -12.13
CA PRO A 38 -12.48 4.81 -13.00
C PRO A 38 -11.43 5.58 -12.22
N ARG A 39 -11.81 6.18 -11.09
CA ARG A 39 -10.90 6.90 -10.19
C ARG A 39 -9.80 6.00 -9.62
N THR A 40 -10.14 4.75 -9.30
CA THR A 40 -9.18 3.77 -8.79
C THR A 40 -8.22 3.31 -9.88
N VAL A 41 -8.70 3.12 -11.10
CA VAL A 41 -7.85 2.82 -12.28
C VAL A 41 -6.88 3.98 -12.52
N LEU A 42 -7.37 5.23 -12.57
CA LEU A 42 -6.56 6.42 -12.73
C LEU A 42 -5.48 6.54 -11.64
N ASN A 43 -5.86 6.35 -10.38
CA ASN A 43 -4.92 6.38 -9.26
C ASN A 43 -3.87 5.28 -9.36
N CYS A 44 -4.25 4.08 -9.81
CA CYS A 44 -3.32 2.97 -10.02
C CYS A 44 -2.28 3.31 -11.10
N LEU A 45 -2.71 3.88 -12.23
CA LEU A 45 -1.83 4.26 -13.33
C LEU A 45 -0.87 5.40 -12.98
N ARG A 46 -1.29 6.33 -12.11
CA ARG A 46 -0.44 7.44 -11.63
C ARG A 46 0.52 7.03 -10.51
N SER A 47 0.23 5.94 -9.81
CA SER A 47 1.04 5.46 -8.68
C SER A 47 2.20 4.60 -9.17
N PRO A 48 3.31 4.51 -8.41
CA PRO A 48 4.39 3.59 -8.73
C PRO A 48 3.89 2.14 -8.81
N VAL A 49 4.41 1.38 -9.79
CA VAL A 49 4.01 -0.02 -10.06
C VAL A 49 4.11 -0.88 -8.81
N THR A 50 5.18 -0.72 -8.03
CA THR A 50 5.36 -1.37 -6.72
C THR A 50 4.76 -0.49 -5.63
N PRO A 51 3.79 -0.98 -4.84
CA PRO A 51 3.21 -0.19 -3.75
C PRO A 51 4.27 0.01 -2.65
N THR A 52 4.48 1.25 -2.22
CA THR A 52 5.33 1.52 -1.06
C THR A 52 4.65 1.03 0.21
N LYS A 53 5.42 0.36 1.08
CA LYS A 53 4.94 -0.06 2.39
C LYS A 53 4.53 1.20 3.16
N PRO A 54 3.29 1.30 3.67
CA PRO A 54 2.89 2.45 4.45
C PRO A 54 3.81 2.54 5.67
N THR A 55 4.30 3.75 5.95
CA THR A 55 5.03 4.01 7.18
C THR A 55 4.09 3.71 8.33
N GLY A 56 4.44 2.76 9.19
CA GLY A 56 3.66 2.43 10.37
C GLY A 56 3.48 3.64 11.29
N ARG A 57 2.59 3.53 12.28
CA ARG A 57 2.43 4.57 13.30
C ARG A 57 3.79 4.87 13.91
N LYS A 58 4.18 6.15 13.91
CA LYS A 58 5.41 6.57 14.60
C LYS A 58 5.30 6.17 16.07
N PRO A 59 6.36 5.63 16.68
CA PRO A 59 6.33 5.30 18.10
C PRO A 59 5.99 6.55 18.91
N ILE A 60 5.14 6.38 19.93
CA ILE A 60 4.73 7.46 20.85
C ILE A 60 5.95 7.98 21.63
N LEU A 61 6.90 7.09 21.90
CA LEU A 61 8.11 7.41 22.64
C LEU A 61 9.11 8.07 21.70
N ASN A 62 9.46 9.31 22.02
CA ASN A 62 10.56 10.04 21.39
C ASN A 62 11.85 9.22 21.43
N THR A 63 12.67 9.37 20.40
CA THR A 63 13.87 8.54 20.17
C THR A 63 14.83 8.43 21.37
N PRO A 64 15.08 9.46 22.21
CA PRO A 64 15.98 9.31 23.36
C PRO A 64 15.39 8.43 24.47
N LEU A 65 14.11 8.64 24.79
CA LEU A 65 13.42 7.91 25.86
C LEU A 65 13.17 6.46 25.46
N ARG A 66 12.86 6.22 24.18
CA ARG A 66 12.83 4.86 23.59
C ARG A 66 14.17 4.16 23.73
N ASN A 67 15.28 4.82 23.42
CA ASN A 67 16.62 4.22 23.52
C ASN A 67 16.98 3.90 24.97
N LEU A 68 16.61 4.76 25.92
CA LEU A 68 16.77 4.51 27.36
C LEU A 68 15.97 3.29 27.82
N LEU A 69 14.69 3.21 27.43
CA LEU A 69 13.83 2.07 27.78
C LEU A 69 14.32 0.75 27.18
N VAL A 70 14.74 0.77 25.91
CA VAL A 70 15.35 -0.40 25.25
C VAL A 70 16.62 -0.83 26.00
N ARG A 71 17.53 0.12 26.29
CA ARG A 71 18.75 -0.16 27.05
C ARG A 71 18.46 -0.77 28.42
N HIS A 72 17.52 -0.19 29.15
CA HIS A 72 17.12 -0.66 30.47
C HIS A 72 16.53 -2.07 30.42
N ALA A 73 15.62 -2.34 29.47
CA ALA A 73 15.05 -3.67 29.27
C ALA A 73 16.11 -4.71 28.89
N THR A 74 17.10 -4.35 28.06
CA THR A 74 18.19 -5.26 27.68
C THR A 74 19.24 -5.48 28.76
N LYS A 75 19.40 -4.57 29.73
CA LYS A 75 20.37 -4.71 30.83
C LYS A 75 20.01 -5.85 31.78
N ASN A 76 18.72 -6.10 32.01
CA ASN A 76 18.25 -7.16 32.90
C ASN A 76 18.46 -8.58 32.36
N VAL A 77 18.78 -8.74 31.06
CA VAL A 77 19.03 -10.05 30.46
C VAL A 77 20.37 -10.66 30.92
N LYS A 78 21.31 -9.84 31.41
CA LYS A 78 22.63 -10.31 31.89
C LYS A 78 22.70 -10.56 33.41
N GLN A 79 21.60 -10.46 34.14
CA GLN A 79 21.53 -10.64 35.60
C GLN A 79 20.84 -11.94 36.04
N ARG A 80 20.83 -12.96 35.18
CA ARG A 80 20.51 -14.35 35.56
C ARG A 80 21.76 -15.19 35.44
#